data_AF-A0A815TZU0-F1
#
_entry.id   AF-A0A815TZU0-F1
#
_cell.length_a   1.000
_cell.length_b   1.000
_cell.length_c   1.000
_cell.angle_alpha   90.00
_cell.angle_beta   90.00
_cell.angle_gamma   90.00
#
_symmetry.space_group_name_H-M   'P 1'
#
loop_
_entity.id
_entity.type
_entity.pdbx_description
1 polymer ?
#
loop_
_entity_poly.entity_id
_entity_poly.type
_entity_poly.pdbx_seq_one_letter_code
_entity_poly.pdbx_strand_id
1 'polypeptide(L)'
;ILAQYIFLQHHGEVLSLNNRRFLMIFIYFNFFLDAFLGFISSILRLIKSVIGGIIYMCRLDYSPLGRKLETMDGGFSAYCGFIHTECAHRHPVMLAVVSHLYTQIKIKELKMNIMNSNDLSIDKTNEIKLKSQSRYVRKWKLAVFLTQNPTFVFFRKAFLNQLHIEDVRYLNDIDNNDKSNIQRRLSVYTRRMSAARLSIVSDNSLKYLEAYRF
;
A
#
# COMPACT_ATOMS: atom_id res chain seq x y z
N ILE A 1 -0.07 -17.27 -43.92
CA ILE A 1 -0.97 -17.36 -45.10
C ILE A 1 -1.19 -18.82 -45.50
N LEU A 2 -0.20 -19.56 -46.03
CA LEU A 2 -0.34 -20.97 -46.43
C LEU A 2 -0.88 -21.88 -45.30
N ALA A 3 -0.40 -21.69 -44.07
CA ALA A 3 -0.88 -22.41 -42.88
C ALA A 3 -2.37 -22.21 -42.59
N GLN A 4 -2.91 -21.03 -42.87
CA GLN A 4 -4.29 -20.65 -42.54
C GLN A 4 -5.31 -21.09 -43.61
N TYR A 5 -4.87 -21.21 -44.87
CA TYR A 5 -5.75 -21.53 -46.01
C TYR A 5 -5.65 -22.99 -46.48
N ILE A 6 -4.51 -23.64 -46.32
CA ILE A 6 -4.27 -25.00 -46.88
C ILE A 6 -4.21 -26.09 -45.80
N PHE A 7 -3.70 -25.76 -44.61
CA PHE A 7 -3.46 -26.77 -43.57
C PHE A 7 -4.54 -26.80 -42.49
N LEU A 8 -5.11 -25.64 -42.13
CA LEU A 8 -6.13 -25.50 -41.08
C LEU A 8 -7.55 -25.69 -41.62
N GLN A 9 -8.34 -26.56 -40.99
CA GLN A 9 -9.75 -26.75 -41.31
C GLN A 9 -10.59 -25.59 -40.71
N HIS A 10 -11.57 -25.07 -41.45
CA HIS A 10 -12.42 -23.94 -41.04
C HIS A 10 -11.65 -22.72 -40.49
N HIS A 11 -10.51 -22.36 -41.10
CA HIS A 11 -9.69 -21.21 -40.68
C HIS A 11 -9.27 -21.21 -39.19
N GLY A 12 -9.33 -22.35 -38.49
CA GLY A 12 -8.94 -22.47 -37.08
C GLY A 12 -10.10 -22.50 -36.08
N GLU A 13 -11.36 -22.60 -36.52
CA GLU A 13 -12.51 -22.82 -35.61
C GLU A 13 -12.47 -24.19 -34.92
N VAL A 14 -11.81 -25.17 -35.53
CA VAL A 14 -11.55 -26.50 -34.97
C VAL A 14 -10.08 -26.86 -35.18
N LEU A 15 -9.44 -27.44 -34.15
CA LEU A 15 -8.03 -27.87 -34.20
C LEU A 15 -7.88 -29.17 -35.01
N SER A 16 -8.28 -29.14 -36.28
CA SER A 16 -8.20 -30.27 -37.22
C SER A 16 -7.41 -29.88 -38.48
N LEU A 17 -6.62 -30.82 -38.99
CA LEU A 17 -5.71 -30.62 -40.13
C LEU A 17 -6.17 -31.44 -41.33
N ASN A 18 -6.43 -30.78 -42.46
CA ASN A 18 -7.03 -31.41 -43.65
C ASN A 18 -6.03 -32.11 -44.59
N ASN A 19 -4.71 -31.94 -44.41
CA ASN A 19 -3.73 -32.55 -45.30
C ASN A 19 -2.37 -32.82 -44.62
N ARG A 20 -2.37 -33.78 -43.67
CA ARG A 20 -1.22 -34.08 -42.80
C ARG A 20 0.05 -34.49 -43.55
N ARG A 21 -0.06 -35.23 -44.67
CA ARG A 21 1.12 -35.64 -45.46
C ARG A 21 1.81 -34.45 -46.13
N PHE A 22 1.04 -33.59 -46.80
CA PHE A 22 1.58 -32.40 -47.45
C PHE A 22 2.21 -31.43 -46.43
N LEU A 23 1.59 -31.30 -45.25
CA LEU A 23 2.16 -30.55 -44.13
C LEU A 23 3.54 -31.09 -43.71
N MET A 24 3.71 -32.42 -43.61
CA MET A 24 4.99 -33.01 -43.24
C MET A 24 6.08 -32.76 -44.29
N ILE A 25 5.76 -32.89 -45.59
CA ILE A 25 6.70 -32.51 -46.67
C ILE A 25 7.05 -31.01 -46.57
N PHE A 26 6.06 -30.15 -46.37
CA PHE A 26 6.27 -28.71 -46.26
C PHE A 26 7.13 -28.32 -45.06
N ILE A 27 6.92 -28.93 -43.89
CA ILE A 27 7.75 -28.71 -42.71
C ILE A 27 9.17 -29.22 -42.95
N TYR A 28 9.34 -30.36 -43.60
CA TYR A 28 10.67 -30.90 -43.93
C TYR A 28 11.46 -29.97 -44.85
N PHE A 29 10.82 -29.40 -45.88
CA PHE A 29 11.46 -28.39 -46.74
C PHE A 29 11.75 -27.07 -46.01
N ASN A 30 10.82 -26.60 -45.17
CA ASN A 30 11.02 -25.36 -44.42
C ASN A 30 12.02 -25.48 -43.27
N PHE A 31 12.30 -26.68 -42.76
CA PHE A 31 13.28 -26.89 -41.70
C PHE A 31 14.63 -26.23 -42.00
N PHE A 32 15.10 -26.33 -43.24
CA PHE A 32 16.34 -25.68 -43.65
C PHE A 32 16.19 -24.14 -43.64
N LEU A 33 15.12 -23.61 -44.24
CA LEU A 33 14.86 -22.16 -44.26
C LEU A 33 14.69 -21.59 -42.84
N ASP A 34 13.99 -22.29 -41.96
CA ASP A 34 13.80 -21.93 -40.57
C ASP A 34 15.12 -21.91 -39.80
N ALA A 35 16.07 -22.79 -40.13
CA ALA A 35 17.42 -22.77 -39.55
C ALA A 35 18.19 -21.51 -39.97
N PHE A 36 18.14 -21.11 -41.26
CA PHE A 36 18.75 -19.86 -41.73
C PHE A 36 18.08 -18.62 -41.15
N LEU A 37 16.74 -18.59 -41.11
CA LEU A 37 15.98 -17.51 -40.50
C LEU A 37 16.26 -17.42 -39.00
N GLY A 38 16.40 -18.55 -38.31
CA GLY A 38 16.82 -18.62 -36.91
C GLY A 38 18.20 -18.01 -36.69
N PHE A 39 19.16 -18.29 -37.58
CA PHE A 39 20.49 -17.69 -37.55
C PHE A 39 20.46 -16.17 -37.74
N ILE A 40 19.77 -15.68 -38.77
CA ILE A 40 19.60 -14.24 -39.03
C ILE A 40 18.90 -13.56 -37.84
N SER A 41 17.84 -14.18 -37.31
CA SER A 41 17.11 -13.68 -36.15
C SER A 41 17.98 -13.61 -34.89
N SER A 42 18.89 -14.57 -34.69
CA SER A 42 19.85 -14.56 -33.59
C SER A 42 20.81 -13.36 -33.68
N ILE A 43 21.33 -13.09 -34.89
CA ILE A 43 22.18 -11.91 -35.14
C ILE A 43 21.41 -10.62 -34.87
N LEU A 44 20.19 -10.49 -35.41
CA LEU A 44 19.34 -9.32 -35.16
C LEU A 44 19.02 -9.14 -33.67
N ARG A 45 18.83 -10.24 -32.93
CA ARG A 45 18.60 -10.21 -31.48
C ARG A 45 19.83 -9.68 -30.74
N LEU A 46 21.03 -10.11 -31.14
CA LEU A 46 22.29 -9.63 -30.56
C LEU A 46 22.46 -8.13 -30.82
N ILE A 47 22.27 -7.68 -32.07
CA ILE A 47 22.37 -6.26 -32.44
C ILE A 47 21.38 -5.41 -31.62
N LYS A 48 20.11 -5.83 -31.54
CA LYS A 48 19.09 -5.14 -30.74
C LYS A 48 19.47 -5.08 -29.26
N SER A 49 20.02 -6.16 -28.70
CA SER A 49 20.46 -6.21 -27.31
C SER A 49 21.61 -5.25 -27.02
N VAL A 50 22.57 -5.13 -27.93
CA VAL A 50 23.72 -4.21 -27.77
C VAL A 50 23.24 -2.76 -27.87
N ILE A 51 22.42 -2.44 -28.86
CA ILE A 51 21.85 -1.08 -29.01
C ILE A 51 21.03 -0.70 -27.78
N GLY A 52 20.15 -1.60 -27.31
CA GLY A 52 19.39 -1.42 -26.08
C GLY A 52 20.31 -1.22 -24.87
N GLY A 53 21.32 -2.07 -24.73
CA GLY A 53 22.33 -1.96 -23.67
C GLY A 53 23.00 -0.59 -23.63
N ILE A 54 23.46 -0.06 -24.76
CA ILE A 54 24.11 1.26 -24.83
C ILE A 54 23.16 2.39 -24.41
N ILE A 55 21.91 2.36 -24.87
CA ILE A 55 20.91 3.39 -24.52
C ILE A 55 20.55 3.34 -23.04
N TYR A 56 20.35 2.15 -22.48
CA TYR A 56 19.95 1.97 -21.08
C TYR A 56 21.11 2.08 -20.10
N MET A 57 22.37 1.86 -20.52
CA MET A 57 23.54 1.98 -19.63
C MET A 57 23.67 3.37 -19.00
N CYS A 58 23.21 4.42 -19.70
CA CYS A 58 23.23 5.79 -19.19
C CYS A 58 22.09 6.07 -18.20
N ARG A 59 21.06 5.22 -18.13
CA ARG A 59 19.84 5.45 -17.35
C ARG A 59 19.69 4.42 -16.23
N LEU A 60 19.79 4.89 -14.99
CA LEU A 60 19.67 4.06 -13.78
C LEU A 60 18.25 3.55 -13.49
N ASP A 61 17.23 4.11 -14.16
CA ASP A 61 15.82 3.74 -13.95
C ASP A 61 15.46 2.34 -14.48
N TYR A 62 16.33 1.73 -15.30
CA TYR A 62 16.04 0.46 -15.96
C TYR A 62 17.22 -0.50 -15.84
N SER A 63 16.97 -1.73 -15.37
CA SER A 63 18.00 -2.75 -15.40
C SER A 63 18.09 -3.39 -16.79
N PRO A 64 19.25 -3.36 -17.46
CA PRO A 64 19.45 -4.10 -18.70
C PRO A 64 19.47 -5.62 -18.48
N LEU A 65 19.57 -6.07 -17.22
CA LEU A 65 19.45 -7.47 -16.84
C LEU A 65 17.97 -7.84 -16.77
N GLY A 66 17.62 -9.05 -17.20
CA GLY A 66 16.23 -9.52 -17.16
C GLY A 66 15.68 -9.58 -15.74
N ARG A 67 14.34 -9.59 -15.58
CA ARG A 67 13.62 -9.43 -14.30
C ARG A 67 14.13 -10.26 -13.11
N LYS A 68 14.67 -11.45 -13.35
CA LYS A 68 15.19 -12.33 -12.29
C LYS A 68 16.59 -11.95 -11.80
N LEU A 69 17.31 -11.12 -12.56
CA LEU A 69 18.69 -10.73 -12.32
C LEU A 69 18.82 -9.22 -12.08
N GLU A 70 17.71 -8.50 -11.92
CA GLU A 70 17.70 -7.06 -11.60
C GLU A 70 18.49 -6.75 -10.32
N THR A 71 18.53 -7.68 -9.36
CA THR A 71 19.29 -7.53 -8.11
C THR A 71 20.80 -7.64 -8.29
N MET A 72 21.27 -8.20 -9.42
CA MET A 72 22.70 -8.26 -9.73
C MET A 72 23.22 -6.96 -10.34
N ASP A 73 22.31 -6.11 -10.82
CA ASP A 73 22.64 -4.80 -11.34
C ASP A 73 22.77 -3.79 -10.19
N GLY A 74 24.01 -3.43 -9.88
CA GLY A 74 24.31 -2.47 -8.82
C GLY A 74 23.73 -1.07 -9.08
N GLY A 75 23.60 -0.67 -10.35
CA GLY A 75 23.04 0.64 -10.71
C GLY A 75 21.56 0.74 -10.38
N PHE A 76 20.78 -0.24 -10.86
CA PHE A 76 19.36 -0.33 -10.58
C PHE A 76 19.06 -0.53 -9.08
N SER A 77 19.82 -1.39 -8.40
CA SER A 77 19.66 -1.59 -6.95
C SER A 77 19.91 -0.32 -6.14
N ALA A 78 20.93 0.47 -6.51
CA ALA A 78 21.20 1.75 -5.87
C ALA A 78 20.07 2.76 -6.10
N TYR A 79 19.51 2.80 -7.31
CA TYR A 79 18.35 3.63 -7.63
C TYR A 79 17.11 3.25 -6.80
N CYS A 80 16.77 1.96 -6.71
CA CYS A 80 15.67 1.51 -5.87
C CYS A 80 15.88 1.87 -4.39
N GLY A 81 17.10 1.72 -3.88
CA GLY A 81 17.46 2.14 -2.53
C GLY A 81 17.30 3.64 -2.31
N PHE A 82 17.71 4.45 -3.30
CA PHE A 82 17.51 5.90 -3.28
C PHE A 82 16.03 6.27 -3.22
N ILE A 83 15.19 5.70 -4.10
CA ILE A 83 13.75 5.97 -4.10
C ILE A 83 13.09 5.55 -2.79
N HIS A 84 13.45 4.39 -2.23
CA HIS A 84 12.92 3.94 -0.95
C HIS A 84 13.28 4.91 0.19
N THR A 85 14.52 5.37 0.21
CA THR A 85 15.02 6.34 1.19
C THR A 85 14.32 7.70 1.05
N GLU A 86 14.17 8.21 -0.17
CA GLU A 86 13.43 9.44 -0.45
C GLU A 86 11.95 9.33 -0.03
N CYS A 87 11.30 8.20 -0.34
CA CYS A 87 9.91 7.97 0.10
C CYS A 87 9.78 7.89 1.62
N ALA A 88 10.76 7.29 2.31
CA ALA A 88 10.75 7.19 3.77
C ALA A 88 10.95 8.55 4.45
N HIS A 89 11.88 9.37 3.95
CA HIS A 89 12.18 10.68 4.55
C HIS A 89 11.20 11.78 4.13
N ARG A 90 10.73 11.77 2.87
CA ARG A 90 9.94 12.86 2.28
C ARG A 90 8.57 12.38 1.79
N HIS A 91 7.87 11.60 2.60
CA HIS A 91 6.54 11.13 2.23
C HIS A 91 5.55 12.33 2.13
N PRO A 92 4.94 12.59 0.95
CA PRO A 92 4.14 13.80 0.73
C PRO A 92 2.92 13.88 1.65
N VAL A 93 2.28 12.73 1.95
CA VAL A 93 1.14 12.68 2.89
C VAL A 93 1.57 13.04 4.30
N MET A 94 2.77 12.60 4.75
CA MET A 94 3.26 12.92 6.09
C MET A 94 3.53 14.42 6.19
N LEU A 95 4.19 15.01 5.20
CA LEU A 95 4.45 16.44 5.14
C LEU A 95 3.16 17.27 5.13
N ALA A 96 2.14 16.83 4.39
CA ALA A 96 0.83 17.50 4.37
C ALA A 96 0.12 17.42 5.73
N VAL A 97 0.20 16.28 6.42
CA VAL A 97 -0.38 16.12 7.76
C VAL A 97 0.37 16.99 8.77
N VAL A 98 1.70 16.96 8.78
CA VAL A 98 2.53 17.76 9.69
C VAL A 98 2.33 19.25 9.44
N SER A 99 2.30 19.70 8.18
CA SER A 99 2.05 21.11 7.85
C SER A 99 0.65 21.54 8.31
N HIS A 100 -0.37 20.70 8.08
CA HIS A 100 -1.71 20.97 8.57
C HIS A 100 -1.75 21.07 10.10
N LEU A 101 -1.13 20.12 10.82
CA LEU A 101 -1.05 20.15 12.29
C LEU A 101 -0.34 21.42 12.79
N TYR A 102 0.79 21.78 12.18
CA TYR A 102 1.55 22.98 12.53
C TYR A 102 0.72 24.25 12.31
N THR A 103 0.03 24.36 11.17
CA THR A 103 -0.89 25.48 10.91
C THR A 103 -2.01 25.55 11.94
N GLN A 104 -2.59 24.41 12.33
CA GLN A 104 -3.64 24.37 13.36
C GLN A 104 -3.12 24.81 14.74
N ILE A 105 -1.90 24.43 15.12
CA ILE A 105 -1.26 24.85 16.37
C ILE A 105 -1.03 26.37 16.34
N LYS A 106 -0.40 26.88 15.27
CA LYS A 106 -0.14 28.32 15.12
C LYS A 106 -1.42 29.16 15.11
N ILE A 107 -2.48 28.67 14.48
CA ILE A 107 -3.80 29.32 14.52
C ILE A 107 -4.36 29.34 15.96
N LYS A 108 -4.16 28.27 16.75
CA LYS A 108 -4.59 28.25 18.15
C LYS A 108 -3.78 29.23 19.00
N GLU A 109 -2.46 29.28 18.83
CA GLU A 109 -1.59 30.24 19.53
C GLU A 109 -1.98 31.68 19.22
N LEU A 110 -2.19 32.01 17.94
CA LEU A 110 -2.68 33.34 17.54
C LEU A 110 -4.03 33.66 18.17
N LYS A 111 -4.97 32.72 18.19
CA LYS A 111 -6.27 32.90 18.86
C LYS A 111 -6.13 33.12 20.36
N MET A 112 -5.25 32.39 21.03
CA MET A 112 -4.99 32.55 22.47
C MET A 112 -4.34 33.90 22.77
N ASN A 113 -3.38 34.33 21.95
CA ASN A 113 -2.75 35.64 22.09
C ASN A 113 -3.75 36.78 21.89
N ILE A 114 -4.62 36.69 20.87
CA ILE A 114 -5.71 37.65 20.61
C ILE A 114 -6.72 37.68 21.77
N MET A 115 -7.02 36.52 22.37
CA MET A 115 -7.94 36.41 23.51
C MET A 115 -7.33 37.03 24.78
N ASN A 116 -6.02 36.95 24.95
CA ASN A 116 -5.30 37.47 26.12
C ASN A 116 -5.01 38.97 26.02
N SER A 117 -4.85 39.51 24.81
CA SER A 117 -4.90 40.96 24.56
C SER A 117 -6.35 41.41 24.66
N ASN A 118 -6.74 41.98 25.81
CA ASN A 118 -8.12 42.35 26.21
C ASN A 118 -8.94 43.27 25.25
N ASP A 119 -8.55 43.43 23.99
CA ASP A 119 -9.20 44.26 22.96
C ASP A 119 -10.31 43.53 22.18
N LEU A 120 -10.72 42.33 22.60
CA LEU A 120 -11.72 41.55 21.86
C LEU A 120 -13.14 41.75 22.41
N SER A 121 -14.03 42.32 21.58
CA SER A 121 -15.45 42.42 21.88
C SER A 121 -16.06 41.04 22.18
N ILE A 122 -16.98 40.99 23.16
CA ILE A 122 -17.64 39.77 23.66
C ILE A 122 -18.21 38.91 22.51
N ASP A 123 -18.69 39.53 21.43
CA ASP A 123 -19.22 38.84 20.25
C ASP A 123 -18.16 38.03 19.48
N LYS A 124 -16.96 38.58 19.28
CA LYS A 124 -15.85 37.88 18.60
C LYS A 124 -15.37 36.69 19.41
N THR A 125 -15.40 36.80 20.74
CA THR A 125 -15.05 35.73 21.67
C THR A 125 -16.02 34.54 21.57
N ASN A 126 -17.32 34.82 21.41
CA ASN A 126 -18.35 33.81 21.21
C ASN A 126 -18.22 33.13 19.83
N GLU A 127 -17.93 33.88 18.77
CA GLU A 127 -17.65 33.31 17.44
C GLU A 127 -16.42 32.36 17.44
N ILE A 128 -15.36 32.71 18.17
CA ILE A 128 -14.16 31.87 18.29
C ILE A 128 -14.46 30.56 19.04
N LYS A 129 -15.27 30.60 20.09
CA LYS A 129 -15.73 29.40 20.81
C LYS A 129 -16.61 28.51 19.93
N LEU A 130 -17.52 29.09 19.14
CA LEU A 130 -18.40 28.36 18.22
C LEU A 130 -17.63 27.67 17.08
N LYS A 131 -16.50 28.23 16.63
CA LYS A 131 -15.61 27.59 15.64
C LYS A 131 -14.88 26.34 16.14
N SER A 132 -14.85 26.09 17.45
CA SER A 132 -14.26 24.86 17.98
C SER A 132 -15.20 23.68 17.69
N GLN A 133 -14.83 22.82 16.73
CA GLN A 133 -15.68 21.70 16.34
C GLN A 133 -16.01 20.83 17.54
N SER A 134 -17.32 20.78 17.85
CA SER A 134 -17.85 20.00 18.95
C SER A 134 -17.40 18.54 18.86
N ARG A 135 -17.14 17.94 20.02
CA ARG A 135 -16.82 16.51 20.18
C ARG A 135 -17.83 15.61 19.44
N TYR A 136 -19.10 16.03 19.39
CA TYR A 136 -20.17 15.27 18.73
C TYR A 136 -20.03 15.31 17.21
N VAL A 137 -19.67 16.45 16.61
CA VAL A 137 -19.45 16.57 15.16
C VAL A 137 -18.30 15.66 14.71
N ARG A 138 -17.21 15.60 15.49
CA ARG A 138 -16.09 14.67 15.21
C ARG A 138 -16.50 13.21 15.30
N LYS A 139 -17.32 12.84 16.28
CA LYS A 139 -17.88 11.49 16.40
C LYS A 139 -18.80 11.13 15.23
N TRP A 140 -19.64 12.06 14.79
CA TRP A 140 -20.51 11.87 13.63
C TRP A 140 -19.72 11.70 12.33
N LYS A 141 -18.74 12.57 12.06
CA LYS A 141 -17.84 12.43 10.90
C LYS A 141 -17.14 11.07 10.88
N LEU A 142 -16.70 10.61 12.04
CA LEU A 142 -16.08 9.30 12.20
C LEU A 142 -17.07 8.16 11.97
N ALA A 143 -18.30 8.25 12.47
CA ALA A 143 -19.33 7.26 12.24
C ALA A 143 -19.64 7.13 10.74
N VAL A 144 -19.84 8.27 10.05
CA VAL A 144 -20.07 8.31 8.60
C VAL A 144 -18.90 7.69 7.83
N PHE A 145 -17.66 8.06 8.17
CA PHE A 145 -16.47 7.47 7.54
C PHE A 145 -16.41 5.94 7.72
N LEU A 146 -16.70 5.44 8.91
CA LEU A 146 -16.69 4.01 9.21
C LEU A 146 -17.83 3.25 8.53
N THR A 147 -19.01 3.85 8.39
CA THR A 147 -20.12 3.22 7.66
C THR A 147 -19.82 3.08 6.17
N GLN A 148 -19.05 4.00 5.60
CA GLN A 148 -18.63 3.94 4.20
C GLN A 148 -17.43 3.02 3.97
N ASN A 149 -16.62 2.76 5.02
CA ASN A 149 -15.38 1.98 4.90
C ASN A 149 -15.32 0.88 5.99
N PRO A 150 -16.01 -0.26 5.80
CA PRO A 150 -16.18 -1.28 6.84
C PRO A 150 -14.87 -1.98 7.24
N THR A 151 -13.91 -2.11 6.33
CA THR A 151 -12.60 -2.73 6.61
C THR A 151 -11.81 -2.01 7.69
N PHE A 152 -11.90 -0.67 7.75
CA PHE A 152 -11.22 0.13 8.77
C PHE A 152 -11.82 -0.04 10.16
N VAL A 153 -13.05 -0.51 10.29
CA VAL A 153 -13.65 -0.84 11.59
C VAL A 153 -12.86 -1.97 12.25
N PHE A 154 -12.51 -3.00 11.47
CA PHE A 154 -11.72 -4.13 11.95
C PHE A 154 -10.31 -3.69 12.38
N PHE A 155 -9.59 -3.01 11.48
CA PHE A 155 -8.24 -2.51 11.77
C PHE A 155 -8.20 -1.59 12.99
N ARG A 156 -9.20 -0.71 13.12
CA ARG A 156 -9.29 0.18 14.28
C ARG A 156 -9.51 -0.58 15.58
N LYS A 157 -10.41 -1.57 15.61
CA LYS A 157 -10.63 -2.39 16.80
C LYS A 157 -9.36 -3.14 17.19
N ALA A 158 -8.68 -3.75 16.21
CA ALA A 158 -7.41 -4.45 16.43
C ALA A 158 -6.32 -3.52 16.98
N PHE A 159 -6.12 -2.35 16.36
CA PHE A 159 -5.13 -1.37 16.78
C PHE A 159 -5.41 -0.80 18.18
N LEU A 160 -6.66 -0.50 18.51
CA LEU A 160 -7.04 -0.04 19.86
C LEU A 160 -6.79 -1.12 20.92
N ASN A 161 -6.99 -2.39 20.60
CA ASN A 161 -6.66 -3.49 21.51
C ASN A 161 -5.15 -3.61 21.73
N GLN A 162 -4.33 -3.40 20.69
CA GLN A 162 -2.86 -3.41 20.82
C GLN A 162 -2.35 -2.27 21.69
N LEU A 163 -2.80 -1.04 21.44
CA LEU A 163 -2.48 0.12 22.30
C LEU A 163 -2.88 -0.12 23.76
N HIS A 164 -4.01 -0.78 23.99
CA HIS A 164 -4.47 -1.10 25.34
C HIS A 164 -3.56 -2.11 26.05
N ILE A 165 -3.06 -3.13 25.34
CA ILE A 165 -2.11 -4.12 25.90
C ILE A 165 -0.79 -3.44 26.28
N GLU A 166 -0.30 -2.54 25.43
CA GLU A 166 0.88 -1.71 25.70
C GLU A 166 0.66 -0.82 26.93
N ASP A 167 -0.45 -0.08 27.02
CA ASP A 167 -0.79 0.76 28.17
C ASP A 167 -0.81 -0.03 29.49
N VAL A 168 -1.38 -1.25 29.47
CA VAL A 168 -1.41 -2.13 30.65
C VAL A 168 -0.01 -2.61 31.03
N ARG A 169 0.85 -2.91 30.04
CA ARG A 169 2.25 -3.29 30.28
C ARG A 169 3.03 -2.13 30.92
N TYR A 170 2.95 -0.94 30.34
CA TYR A 170 3.60 0.25 30.90
C TYR A 170 3.14 0.57 32.33
N LEU A 171 1.83 0.44 32.60
CA LEU A 171 1.30 0.69 33.95
C LEU A 171 1.73 -0.37 34.97
N ASN A 172 1.89 -1.63 34.57
CA ASN A 172 2.45 -2.68 35.42
C ASN A 172 3.94 -2.48 35.72
N ASP A 173 4.71 -1.94 34.77
CA ASP A 173 6.14 -1.66 34.95
C ASP A 173 6.39 -0.44 35.87
N ILE A 174 5.46 0.52 35.92
CA ILE A 174 5.61 1.77 36.68
C ILE A 174 5.21 1.63 38.16
N ASP A 175 4.39 0.65 38.55
CA ASP A 175 3.83 0.60 39.90
C ASP A 175 3.74 -0.81 40.52
N ASN A 176 4.72 -1.12 41.38
CA ASN A 176 4.68 -2.26 42.30
C ASN A 176 3.99 -1.95 43.64
N ASN A 177 3.50 -0.72 43.87
CA ASN A 177 3.12 -0.24 45.20
C ASN A 177 1.65 0.15 45.39
N ASP A 178 0.83 0.27 44.34
CA ASP A 178 -0.60 0.59 44.49
C ASP A 178 -1.56 -0.31 43.68
N LYS A 179 -1.69 -1.55 44.14
CA LYS A 179 -2.60 -2.57 43.59
C LYS A 179 -4.08 -2.13 43.54
N SER A 180 -4.48 -1.18 44.37
CA SER A 180 -5.87 -0.72 44.50
C SER A 180 -6.30 0.23 43.37
N ASN A 181 -5.40 1.11 42.94
CA ASN A 181 -5.63 2.03 41.83
C ASN A 181 -5.58 1.32 40.46
N ILE A 182 -4.74 0.28 40.35
CA ILE A 182 -4.69 -0.61 39.19
C ILE A 182 -6.05 -1.30 38.99
N GLN A 183 -6.62 -1.92 40.04
CA GLN A 183 -7.91 -2.61 39.95
C GLN A 183 -9.07 -1.67 39.59
N ARG A 184 -9.10 -0.46 40.16
CA ARG A 184 -10.13 0.54 39.79
C ARG A 184 -10.02 0.97 38.34
N ARG A 185 -8.81 1.28 37.86
CA ARG A 185 -8.59 1.67 36.47
C ARG A 185 -8.90 0.51 35.53
N LEU A 186 -8.41 -0.69 35.81
CA LEU A 186 -8.72 -1.92 35.06
C LEU A 186 -10.23 -2.16 34.99
N SER A 187 -10.99 -2.02 36.07
CA SER A 187 -12.45 -2.24 36.09
C SER A 187 -13.23 -1.31 35.17
N VAL A 188 -12.82 -0.03 35.09
CA VAL A 188 -13.41 0.96 34.16
C VAL A 188 -13.09 0.58 32.72
N TYR A 189 -11.93 -0.03 32.47
CA TYR A 189 -11.52 -0.53 31.15
C TYR A 189 -12.18 -1.87 30.79
N THR A 190 -12.36 -2.80 31.74
CA THR A 190 -13.04 -4.09 31.50
C THR A 190 -14.51 -3.87 31.14
N ARG A 191 -15.15 -2.85 31.73
CA ARG A 191 -16.52 -2.45 31.41
C ARG A 191 -16.68 -1.90 29.99
N ARG A 192 -15.63 -1.27 29.43
CA ARG A 192 -15.58 -0.88 28.01
C ARG A 192 -15.35 -2.07 27.09
N MET A 193 -14.59 -3.07 27.58
CA MET A 193 -14.27 -4.31 26.87
C MET A 193 -15.44 -5.30 26.81
N SER A 194 -16.28 -5.41 27.85
CA SER A 194 -17.47 -6.29 27.81
C SER A 194 -18.50 -5.84 26.77
N ALA A 195 -18.68 -4.53 26.61
CA ALA A 195 -19.49 -3.94 25.55
C ALA A 195 -18.91 -4.20 24.14
N ALA A 196 -17.58 -4.31 24.01
CA ALA A 196 -16.91 -4.62 22.74
C ALA A 196 -16.85 -6.12 22.42
N ARG A 197 -16.61 -6.99 23.43
CA ARG A 197 -16.51 -8.45 23.31
C ARG A 197 -17.82 -9.12 22.90
N LEU A 198 -18.97 -8.59 23.34
CA LEU A 198 -20.29 -9.05 22.89
C LEU A 198 -20.47 -8.95 21.36
N SER A 199 -19.64 -8.16 20.65
CA SER A 199 -19.64 -8.07 19.18
C SER A 199 -18.59 -8.92 18.47
N ILE A 200 -17.61 -9.50 19.18
CA ILE A 200 -16.43 -10.18 18.59
C ILE A 200 -16.55 -11.71 18.68
N VAL A 201 -17.30 -12.23 19.65
CA VAL A 201 -17.52 -13.69 19.81
C VAL A 201 -18.28 -14.31 18.62
N SER A 202 -18.77 -13.51 17.67
CA SER A 202 -19.44 -13.98 16.46
C SER A 202 -18.53 -14.33 15.27
N ASP A 203 -17.23 -13.96 15.23
CA ASP A 203 -16.47 -14.13 13.98
C ASP A 203 -15.02 -14.65 14.12
N ASN A 204 -14.82 -15.86 13.61
CA ASN A 204 -13.59 -16.67 13.50
C ASN A 204 -12.52 -16.07 12.57
N SER A 205 -11.99 -14.87 12.86
CA SER A 205 -11.07 -14.15 11.96
C SER A 205 -9.64 -13.96 12.49
N LEU A 206 -9.25 -14.65 13.57
CA LEU A 206 -7.87 -14.61 14.09
C LEU A 206 -6.84 -15.22 13.10
N LYS A 207 -7.27 -15.99 12.10
CA LYS A 207 -6.40 -16.59 11.06
C LYS A 207 -5.83 -15.59 10.05
N TYR A 208 -6.42 -14.42 9.89
CA TYR A 208 -6.01 -13.48 8.83
C TYR A 208 -4.80 -12.61 9.18
N LEU A 209 -4.48 -12.46 10.47
CA LEU A 209 -3.35 -11.63 10.92
C LEU A 209 -2.00 -12.35 10.88
N GLU A 210 -1.99 -13.69 10.84
CA GLU A 210 -0.75 -14.47 10.79
C GLU A 210 -0.19 -14.58 9.36
N ALA A 211 -1.02 -14.37 8.33
CA ALA A 211 -0.64 -14.50 6.93
C ALA A 211 0.05 -13.26 6.33
N TYR A 212 0.04 -12.11 7.01
CA TYR A 212 0.59 -10.84 6.50
C TYR A 212 1.83 -10.36 7.28
N ARG A 213 2.44 -11.24 8.07
CA ARG A 213 3.73 -10.97 8.71
C ARG A 213 4.86 -11.38 7.76
N PHE A 214 5.17 -10.51 6.81
CA PHE A 214 6.43 -10.48 6.09
C PHE A 214 7.25 -9.28 6.57
#